data_AF-A0A6A6B2Q6-F1
#
_entry.id   AF-A0A6A6B2Q6-F1
#
_cell.length_a   1.000
_cell.length_b   1.000
_cell.length_c   1.000
_cell.angle_alpha   90.00
_cell.angle_beta   90.00
_cell.angle_gamma   90.00
#
_symmetry.space_group_name_H-M   'P 1'
#
loop_
_entity.id
_entity.type
_entity.pdbx_description
1 polymer ?
#
loop_
_entity_poly.entity_id
_entity_poly.type
_entity_poly.pdbx_seq_one_letter_code
_entity_poly.pdbx_strand_id
1 'polypeptide(L)'
;MPLPEAELLKPRNPALKDENDWEEFQLSSVQVRDPKADHLVSLLHADAVYPVLVQGRLEPVARAQSRLLRKPLPRALPLQVSNVTRFAYGQYDDGDVAIWAAGRAGWFKITPARAYKDIFAGMVAAIKLLYFAADMYRGSTKTKGNKSANEIFEAYVKEYPGEYANAGEVAEAAYEHREFLLLSMLRGNELDKPDWKTTDLFLHLKETFPDAHQAMVRKKE
;
A
#
# COMPACT_ATOMS: atom_id res chain seq x y z
N MET A 1 1.31 20.48 17.26
CA MET A 1 0.78 19.14 17.56
C MET A 1 -0.26 18.78 16.50
N PRO A 2 -0.23 17.57 15.93
CA PRO A 2 -1.26 17.10 14.99
C PRO A 2 -2.65 17.09 15.65
N LEU A 3 -3.68 17.50 14.91
CA LEU A 3 -5.07 17.45 15.40
C LEU A 3 -5.68 16.06 15.11
N PRO A 4 -6.47 15.49 16.04
CA PRO A 4 -7.22 14.27 15.76
C PRO A 4 -8.17 14.46 14.57
N GLU A 5 -8.30 13.42 13.74
CA GLU A 5 -9.22 13.40 12.61
C GLU A 5 -10.64 13.90 12.93
N ALA A 6 -11.21 13.46 14.05
CA ALA A 6 -12.58 13.80 14.44
C ALA A 6 -12.77 15.28 14.80
N GLU A 7 -11.70 16.07 14.97
CA GLU A 7 -11.82 17.51 15.18
C GLU A 7 -11.94 18.31 13.87
N LEU A 8 -11.42 17.75 12.78
CA LEU A 8 -11.37 18.40 11.46
C LEU A 8 -12.45 17.87 10.52
N LEU A 9 -12.73 16.57 10.57
CA LEU A 9 -13.60 15.87 9.63
C LEU A 9 -14.79 15.20 10.33
N LYS A 10 -15.92 15.20 9.65
CA LYS A 10 -17.08 14.36 10.00
C LYS A 10 -16.77 12.91 9.60
N PRO A 11 -17.24 11.92 10.38
CA PRO A 11 -17.10 10.52 9.98
C PRO A 11 -17.86 10.28 8.67
N ARG A 12 -17.44 9.27 7.92
CA ARG A 12 -18.10 8.83 6.70
C ARG A 12 -19.56 8.45 6.97
N ASN A 13 -20.38 8.50 5.94
CA ASN A 13 -21.74 8.01 6.02
C ASN A 13 -21.75 6.49 6.26
N PRO A 14 -22.31 5.98 7.38
CA PRO A 14 -22.30 4.54 7.69
C PRO A 14 -23.17 3.69 6.73
N ALA A 15 -24.02 4.34 5.92
CA ALA A 15 -24.77 3.69 4.85
C ALA A 15 -23.89 3.30 3.65
N LEU A 16 -22.72 3.94 3.46
CA LEU A 16 -21.77 3.55 2.43
C LEU A 16 -21.04 2.28 2.87
N LYS A 17 -21.34 1.17 2.19
CA LYS A 17 -20.74 -0.15 2.46
C LYS A 17 -19.57 -0.46 1.55
N ASP A 18 -19.60 0.03 0.32
CA ASP A 18 -18.49 -0.06 -0.61
C ASP A 18 -17.42 0.98 -0.23
N GLU A 19 -16.15 0.57 -0.29
CA GLU A 19 -15.00 1.42 0.02
C GLU A 19 -14.62 2.32 -1.15
N ASN A 20 -15.04 1.94 -2.35
CA ASN A 20 -14.88 2.76 -3.56
C ASN A 20 -15.75 4.02 -3.51
N ASP A 21 -16.82 4.01 -2.69
CA ASP A 21 -17.69 5.16 -2.48
C ASP A 21 -17.19 6.11 -1.37
N TRP A 22 -16.08 5.79 -0.71
CA TRP A 22 -15.57 6.64 0.37
C TRP A 22 -14.93 7.90 -0.20
N GLU A 23 -15.14 9.01 0.51
CA GLU A 23 -14.57 10.30 0.14
C GLU A 23 -13.03 10.27 0.24
N GLU A 24 -12.35 10.82 -0.76
CA GLU A 24 -10.90 10.95 -0.77
C GLU A 24 -10.45 12.34 -0.29
N PHE A 25 -9.42 12.35 0.56
CA PHE A 25 -8.72 13.54 1.04
C PHE A 25 -7.23 13.46 0.69
N GLN A 26 -6.61 14.60 0.42
CA GLN A 26 -5.16 14.69 0.21
C GLN A 26 -4.44 14.94 1.53
N LEU A 27 -3.44 14.11 1.83
CA LEU A 27 -2.61 14.22 3.01
C LEU A 27 -1.12 14.32 2.62
N SER A 28 -0.52 15.50 2.86
CA SER A 28 0.87 15.76 2.52
C SER A 28 1.80 15.64 3.73
N SER A 29 3.11 15.59 3.48
CA SER A 29 4.13 15.47 4.53
C SER A 29 3.86 14.31 5.49
N VAL A 30 3.47 13.16 4.94
CA VAL A 30 3.02 12.00 5.70
C VAL A 30 4.18 11.20 6.28
N GLN A 31 4.00 10.78 7.52
CA GLN A 31 4.79 9.74 8.16
C GLN A 31 3.84 8.75 8.85
N VAL A 32 4.23 7.48 8.87
CA VAL A 32 3.48 6.41 9.52
C VAL A 32 4.29 5.86 10.68
N ARG A 33 3.65 5.70 11.83
CA ARG A 33 4.31 5.33 13.09
C ARG A 33 3.64 4.13 13.75
N ASP A 34 4.45 3.32 14.41
CA ASP A 34 3.96 2.34 15.37
C ASP A 34 3.43 3.09 16.62
N PRO A 35 2.17 2.89 17.02
CA PRO A 35 1.59 3.61 18.15
C PRO A 35 2.15 3.21 19.51
N LYS A 36 2.84 2.07 19.62
CA LYS A 36 3.45 1.54 20.85
C LYS A 36 4.94 1.87 20.93
N ALA A 37 5.67 1.74 19.82
CA ALA A 37 7.12 1.92 19.77
C ALA A 37 7.59 3.30 19.29
N ASP A 38 6.68 4.12 18.74
CA ASP A 38 6.92 5.48 18.22
C ASP A 38 8.08 5.60 17.19
N HIS A 39 8.32 4.54 16.43
CA HIS A 39 9.22 4.56 15.27
C HIS A 39 8.46 4.57 13.94
N LEU A 40 9.15 4.93 12.85
CA LEU A 40 8.56 4.93 11.51
C LEU A 40 8.37 3.49 11.01
N VAL A 41 7.23 3.21 10.41
CA VAL A 41 6.87 1.87 9.88
C VAL A 41 6.18 2.00 8.53
N SER A 42 6.25 0.95 7.71
CA SER A 42 5.48 0.86 6.46
C SER A 42 3.97 0.84 6.72
N LEU A 43 3.20 1.57 5.91
CA LEU A 43 1.73 1.47 5.91
C LEU A 43 1.25 0.10 5.44
N LEU A 44 2.03 -0.62 4.63
CA LEU A 44 1.68 -1.95 4.14
C LEU A 44 1.64 -3.01 5.26
N HIS A 45 2.13 -2.68 6.46
CA HIS A 45 2.00 -3.54 7.65
C HIS A 45 0.67 -3.33 8.40
N ALA A 46 -0.12 -2.31 8.04
CA ALA A 46 -1.33 -1.96 8.75
C ALA A 46 -2.40 -3.06 8.60
N ASP A 47 -2.84 -3.61 9.72
CA ASP A 47 -3.97 -4.53 9.80
C ASP A 47 -4.67 -4.41 11.17
N ALA A 48 -5.66 -5.26 11.43
CA ALA A 48 -6.42 -5.24 12.69
C ALA A 48 -5.58 -5.60 13.94
N VAL A 49 -4.49 -6.35 13.78
CA VAL A 49 -3.55 -6.75 14.84
C VAL A 49 -2.46 -5.68 15.04
N TYR A 50 -2.03 -5.05 13.95
CA TYR A 50 -1.00 -4.03 13.90
C TYR A 50 -1.56 -2.70 13.36
N PRO A 51 -2.46 -2.03 14.10
CA PRO A 51 -2.93 -0.71 13.72
C PRO A 51 -1.78 0.30 13.77
N VAL A 52 -1.70 1.16 12.75
CA VAL A 52 -0.68 2.21 12.68
C VAL A 52 -1.29 3.59 12.92
N LEU A 53 -0.41 4.56 13.19
CA LEU A 53 -0.75 5.96 13.34
C LEU A 53 -0.21 6.74 12.14
N VAL A 54 -1.08 7.44 11.42
CA VAL A 54 -0.71 8.23 10.25
C VAL A 54 -0.76 9.70 10.60
N GLN A 55 0.35 10.40 10.43
CA GLN A 55 0.47 11.85 10.67
C GLN A 55 0.85 12.55 9.39
N GLY A 56 0.23 13.70 9.13
CA GLY A 56 0.55 14.53 7.97
C GLY A 56 -0.13 15.88 8.04
N ARG A 57 -0.34 16.49 6.88
CA ARG A 57 -1.06 17.75 6.73
C ARG A 57 -2.25 17.56 5.81
N LEU A 58 -3.45 17.75 6.34
CA LEU A 58 -4.68 17.70 5.57
C LEU A 58 -4.72 18.92 4.66
N GLU A 59 -4.68 18.71 3.35
CA GLU A 59 -4.76 19.79 2.37
C GLU A 59 -6.19 20.37 2.28
N PRO A 60 -6.34 21.62 1.80
CA PRO A 60 -7.65 22.21 1.56
C PRO A 60 -8.53 21.30 0.69
N VAL A 61 -9.75 21.04 1.15
CA VAL A 61 -10.70 20.16 0.45
C VAL A 61 -11.47 20.92 -0.63
N ALA A 62 -11.95 20.20 -1.65
CA ALA A 62 -12.78 20.79 -2.69
C ALA A 62 -14.10 21.35 -2.11
N ARG A 63 -14.70 22.34 -2.78
CA ARG A 63 -15.96 22.96 -2.34
C ARG A 63 -17.07 21.93 -2.11
N ALA A 64 -17.15 20.89 -2.97
CA ALA A 64 -18.13 19.80 -2.85
C ALA A 64 -17.99 19.00 -1.53
N GLN A 65 -16.77 18.89 -1.01
CA GLN A 65 -16.44 18.16 0.20
C GLN A 65 -16.44 19.04 1.46
N SER A 66 -16.61 20.36 1.33
CA SER A 66 -16.62 21.29 2.47
C SER A 66 -17.66 20.94 3.53
N ARG A 67 -18.77 20.28 3.14
CA ARG A 67 -19.80 19.75 4.05
C ARG A 67 -19.28 18.73 5.06
N LEU A 68 -18.15 18.07 4.75
CA LEU A 68 -17.50 17.06 5.57
C LEU A 68 -16.54 17.67 6.60
N LEU A 69 -16.17 18.95 6.43
CA LEU A 69 -15.39 19.67 7.43
C LEU A 69 -16.25 19.98 8.66
N ARG A 70 -15.62 19.92 9.84
CA ARG A 70 -16.19 20.46 11.08
C ARG A 70 -15.82 21.93 11.31
N LYS A 71 -14.70 22.36 10.72
CA LYS A 71 -14.17 23.72 10.80
C LYS A 71 -13.60 24.11 9.43
N PRO A 72 -13.67 25.39 9.03
CA PRO A 72 -13.05 25.85 7.80
C PRO A 72 -11.55 25.49 7.75
N LEU A 73 -11.08 25.07 6.57
CA LEU A 73 -9.70 24.65 6.33
C LEU A 73 -9.06 25.57 5.27
N PRO A 74 -8.70 26.82 5.60
CA PRO A 74 -8.19 27.79 4.63
C PRO A 74 -6.75 27.47 4.16
N ARG A 75 -6.06 26.58 4.86
CA ARG A 75 -4.69 26.14 4.58
C ARG A 75 -4.51 24.72 5.10
N ALA A 76 -3.44 24.05 4.68
CA ALA A 76 -3.11 22.73 5.17
C ALA A 76 -2.94 22.72 6.70
N LEU A 77 -3.58 21.79 7.41
CA LEU A 77 -3.49 21.66 8.86
C LEU A 77 -2.88 20.32 9.29
N PRO A 78 -2.05 20.29 10.35
CA PRO A 78 -1.56 19.04 10.92
C PRO A 78 -2.71 18.13 11.35
N LEU A 79 -2.71 16.89 10.83
CA LEU A 79 -3.73 15.87 11.08
C LEU A 79 -3.05 14.60 11.60
N GLN A 80 -3.74 13.92 12.51
CA GLN A 80 -3.44 12.54 12.89
C GLN A 80 -4.67 11.66 12.66
N VAL A 81 -4.47 10.59 11.90
CA VAL A 81 -5.41 9.48 11.73
C VAL A 81 -4.91 8.33 12.59
N SER A 82 -5.65 8.01 13.64
CA SER A 82 -5.32 6.93 14.57
C SER A 82 -6.03 5.64 14.18
N ASN A 83 -5.47 4.50 14.60
CA ASN A 83 -6.05 3.18 14.39
C ASN A 83 -6.29 2.85 12.91
N VAL A 84 -5.30 3.16 12.07
CA VAL A 84 -5.32 2.80 10.65
C VAL A 84 -4.99 1.33 10.52
N THR A 85 -5.96 0.54 10.09
CA THR A 85 -5.84 -0.92 9.91
C THR A 85 -6.01 -1.35 8.47
N ARG A 86 -6.25 -0.39 7.56
CA ARG A 86 -6.52 -0.65 6.15
C ARG A 86 -5.84 0.41 5.31
N PHE A 87 -5.39 -0.02 4.16
CA PHE A 87 -4.84 0.82 3.12
C PHE A 87 -5.38 0.35 1.78
N ALA A 88 -5.28 1.21 0.78
CA ALA A 88 -5.51 0.87 -0.61
C ALA A 88 -4.34 1.39 -1.43
N TYR A 89 -4.16 0.83 -2.62
CA TYR A 89 -3.18 1.31 -3.59
C TYR A 89 -3.71 1.13 -5.01
N GLY A 90 -3.07 1.82 -5.94
CA GLY A 90 -3.51 1.88 -7.33
C GLY A 90 -2.39 2.43 -8.19
N GLN A 91 -2.41 2.08 -9.47
CA GLN A 91 -1.46 2.54 -10.46
C GLN A 91 -2.20 3.41 -11.50
N TYR A 92 -1.63 4.57 -11.81
CA TYR A 92 -2.10 5.45 -12.88
C TYR A 92 -1.56 4.98 -14.24
N ASP A 93 -2.14 5.52 -15.33
CA ASP A 93 -1.76 5.16 -16.70
C ASP A 93 -0.28 5.44 -17.04
N ASP A 94 0.35 6.35 -16.31
CA ASP A 94 1.79 6.69 -16.43
C ASP A 94 2.70 5.77 -15.61
N GLY A 95 2.13 4.80 -14.87
CA GLY A 95 2.84 3.86 -14.02
C GLY A 95 3.05 4.35 -12.58
N ASP A 96 2.66 5.58 -12.24
CA ASP A 96 2.79 6.11 -10.88
C ASP A 96 1.84 5.40 -9.91
N VAL A 97 2.37 5.06 -8.74
CA VAL A 97 1.61 4.39 -7.68
C VAL A 97 1.10 5.41 -6.69
N ALA A 98 -0.20 5.35 -6.42
CA ALA A 98 -0.83 6.03 -5.30
C ALA A 98 -1.13 5.06 -4.16
N ILE A 99 -1.03 5.55 -2.93
CA ILE A 99 -1.30 4.81 -1.71
C ILE A 99 -2.25 5.63 -0.85
N TRP A 100 -3.25 4.97 -0.28
CA TRP A 100 -4.26 5.58 0.59
C TRP A 100 -4.29 4.91 1.96
N ALA A 101 -4.41 5.70 3.02
CA ALA A 101 -4.70 5.22 4.37
C ALA A 101 -6.19 5.35 4.68
N ALA A 102 -6.80 4.32 5.27
CA ALA A 102 -8.19 4.40 5.72
C ALA A 102 -8.30 5.15 7.04
N GLY A 103 -9.13 6.21 7.07
CA GLY A 103 -9.60 6.80 8.32
C GLY A 103 -11.10 6.61 8.52
N ARG A 104 -11.65 7.30 9.52
CA ARG A 104 -13.10 7.29 9.79
C ARG A 104 -13.88 8.17 8.83
N ALA A 105 -13.26 9.21 8.30
CA ALA A 105 -13.86 10.16 7.36
C ALA A 105 -13.87 9.63 5.91
N GLY A 106 -12.88 8.80 5.56
CA GLY A 106 -12.71 8.27 4.20
C GLY A 106 -11.26 7.86 3.94
N TRP A 107 -10.85 7.89 2.68
CA TRP A 107 -9.51 7.58 2.23
C TRP A 107 -8.60 8.81 2.26
N PHE A 108 -7.37 8.65 2.73
CA PHE A 108 -6.35 9.69 2.71
C PHE A 108 -5.26 9.30 1.72
N LYS A 109 -5.23 9.93 0.55
CA LYS A 109 -4.13 9.77 -0.41
C LYS A 109 -2.88 10.41 0.19
N ILE A 110 -1.81 9.64 0.33
CA ILE A 110 -0.63 10.09 1.08
C ILE A 110 0.49 10.56 0.15
N THR A 111 1.17 11.63 0.54
CA THR A 111 2.45 12.06 -0.02
C THR A 111 3.48 12.13 1.11
N PRO A 112 4.64 11.45 1.00
CA PRO A 112 5.54 11.27 2.13
C PRO A 112 6.22 12.57 2.58
N ALA A 113 6.49 12.65 3.88
CA ALA A 113 7.45 13.60 4.43
C ALA A 113 8.87 13.22 4.00
N ARG A 114 9.80 14.18 4.01
CA ARG A 114 11.21 13.94 3.70
C ARG A 114 11.82 12.79 4.52
N ALA A 115 11.52 12.72 5.80
CA ALA A 115 12.06 11.68 6.70
C ALA A 115 11.42 10.29 6.48
N TYR A 116 10.31 10.21 5.75
CA TYR A 116 9.58 8.98 5.47
C TYR A 116 9.70 8.55 4.00
N LYS A 117 10.50 9.28 3.20
CA LYS A 117 10.60 9.09 1.75
C LYS A 117 11.10 7.70 1.38
N ASP A 118 12.10 7.18 2.09
CA ASP A 118 12.73 5.90 1.76
C ASP A 118 11.79 4.72 2.06
N ILE A 119 11.11 4.74 3.22
CA ILE A 119 10.06 3.76 3.54
C ILE A 119 8.95 3.81 2.50
N PHE A 120 8.51 5.01 2.11
CA PHE A 120 7.49 5.17 1.08
C PHE A 120 7.94 4.66 -0.29
N ALA A 121 9.20 4.88 -0.66
CA ALA A 121 9.77 4.36 -1.90
C ALA A 121 9.78 2.82 -1.90
N GLY A 122 10.13 2.18 -0.77
CA GLY A 122 10.03 0.72 -0.62
C GLY A 122 8.61 0.20 -0.82
N MET A 123 7.60 0.88 -0.22
CA MET A 123 6.20 0.53 -0.43
C MET A 123 5.79 0.60 -1.91
N VAL A 124 6.19 1.68 -2.60
CA VAL A 124 5.92 1.87 -4.04
C VAL A 124 6.59 0.77 -4.87
N ALA A 125 7.85 0.46 -4.59
CA ALA A 125 8.58 -0.61 -5.27
C ALA A 125 7.90 -1.97 -5.12
N ALA A 126 7.44 -2.33 -3.91
CA ALA A 126 6.73 -3.59 -3.68
C ALA A 126 5.41 -3.66 -4.47
N ILE A 127 4.66 -2.56 -4.53
CA ILE A 127 3.41 -2.47 -5.30
C ILE A 127 3.70 -2.57 -6.81
N LYS A 128 4.70 -1.83 -7.32
CA LYS A 128 5.12 -1.92 -8.73
C LYS A 128 5.51 -3.35 -9.11
N LEU A 129 6.29 -4.03 -8.27
CA LEU A 129 6.69 -5.42 -8.48
C LEU A 129 5.48 -6.36 -8.53
N LEU A 130 4.49 -6.15 -7.66
CA LEU A 130 3.26 -6.95 -7.65
C LEU A 130 2.46 -6.77 -8.96
N TYR A 131 2.26 -5.54 -9.43
CA TYR A 131 1.59 -5.28 -10.72
C TYR A 131 2.38 -5.85 -11.90
N PHE A 132 3.69 -5.62 -11.93
CA PHE A 132 4.56 -6.14 -12.97
C PHE A 132 4.50 -7.67 -13.06
N ALA A 133 4.58 -8.36 -11.92
CA ALA A 133 4.43 -9.81 -11.87
C ALA A 133 3.05 -10.26 -12.39
N ALA A 134 1.98 -9.57 -12.00
CA ALA A 134 0.63 -9.87 -12.48
C ALA A 134 0.54 -9.78 -14.01
N ASP A 135 1.07 -8.72 -14.59
CA ASP A 135 1.07 -8.50 -16.04
C ASP A 135 1.95 -9.51 -16.77
N MET A 136 3.11 -9.86 -16.22
CA MET A 136 3.96 -10.93 -16.75
C MET A 136 3.24 -12.29 -16.80
N TYR A 137 2.45 -12.61 -15.77
CA TYR A 137 1.67 -13.85 -15.73
C TYR A 137 0.43 -13.79 -16.64
N ARG A 138 -0.23 -12.63 -16.78
CA ARG A 138 -1.35 -12.42 -17.72
C ARG A 138 -0.93 -12.48 -19.18
N GLY A 139 0.20 -11.84 -19.50
CA GLY A 139 0.77 -11.77 -20.85
C GLY A 139 1.40 -13.07 -21.33
N SER A 140 1.67 -14.03 -20.43
CA SER A 140 2.24 -15.35 -20.76
C SER A 140 1.21 -16.30 -21.40
N THR A 141 0.61 -15.89 -22.52
CA THR A 141 -0.29 -16.74 -23.32
C THR A 141 0.45 -17.76 -24.19
N LYS A 142 1.79 -17.66 -24.33
CA LYS A 142 2.57 -18.46 -25.28
C LYS A 142 3.59 -19.44 -24.70
N THR A 143 3.85 -19.41 -23.40
CA THR A 143 4.71 -20.40 -22.74
C THR A 143 4.05 -20.82 -21.44
N LYS A 144 3.52 -22.06 -21.43
CA LYS A 144 3.18 -22.83 -20.22
C LYS A 144 4.45 -23.21 -19.44
N GLY A 145 5.41 -22.30 -19.35
CA GLY A 145 6.60 -22.41 -18.53
C GLY A 145 6.42 -21.48 -17.35
N ASN A 146 6.31 -22.07 -16.17
CA ASN A 146 6.40 -21.38 -14.90
C ASN A 146 7.65 -20.48 -14.92
N LYS A 147 7.45 -19.15 -14.83
CA LYS A 147 8.56 -18.19 -14.75
C LYS A 147 9.02 -18.15 -13.31
N SER A 148 10.23 -18.64 -13.07
CA SER A 148 10.88 -18.57 -11.77
C SER A 148 10.88 -17.14 -11.22
N ALA A 149 10.93 -17.00 -9.89
CA ALA A 149 11.01 -15.69 -9.27
C ALA A 149 12.21 -14.87 -9.79
N ASN A 150 13.35 -15.53 -10.03
CA ASN A 150 14.54 -14.88 -10.60
C ASN A 150 14.30 -14.33 -12.01
N GLU A 151 13.58 -15.06 -12.89
CA GLU A 151 13.23 -14.54 -14.22
C GLU A 151 12.31 -13.32 -14.14
N ILE A 152 11.43 -13.24 -13.14
CA ILE A 152 10.60 -12.06 -12.90
C ILE A 152 11.47 -10.88 -12.46
N PHE A 153 12.41 -11.11 -11.54
CA PHE A 153 13.33 -10.06 -11.09
C PHE A 153 14.25 -9.57 -12.21
N GLU A 154 14.77 -10.47 -13.05
CA GLU A 154 15.55 -10.09 -14.23
C GLU A 154 14.72 -9.32 -15.26
N ALA A 155 13.46 -9.72 -15.47
CA ALA A 155 12.56 -9.01 -16.36
C ALA A 155 12.23 -7.61 -15.80
N TYR A 156 12.09 -7.47 -14.48
CA TYR A 156 11.84 -6.18 -13.83
C TYR A 156 12.99 -5.20 -14.08
N VAL A 157 14.24 -5.64 -13.91
CA VAL A 157 15.42 -4.80 -14.20
C VAL A 157 15.47 -4.36 -15.66
N LYS A 158 15.08 -5.23 -16.59
CA LYS A 158 15.04 -4.92 -18.03
C LYS A 158 13.95 -3.90 -18.38
N GLU A 159 12.79 -3.99 -17.74
CA GLU A 159 11.66 -3.09 -17.96
C GLU A 159 11.91 -1.69 -17.35
N TYR A 160 12.54 -1.64 -16.16
CA TYR A 160 12.78 -0.42 -15.40
C TYR A 160 14.29 -0.13 -15.24
N PRO A 161 14.99 0.23 -16.32
CA PRO A 161 16.44 0.45 -16.28
C PRO A 161 16.77 1.61 -15.33
N GLY A 162 17.62 1.34 -14.35
CA GLY A 162 18.11 2.33 -13.37
C GLY A 162 17.33 2.38 -12.06
N GLU A 163 16.21 1.66 -11.91
CA GLU A 163 15.57 1.50 -10.59
C GLU A 163 16.36 0.55 -9.68
N TYR A 164 16.95 -0.51 -10.25
CA TYR A 164 17.81 -1.48 -9.57
C TYR A 164 18.99 -1.87 -10.47
N ALA A 165 20.14 -2.22 -9.88
CA ALA A 165 21.32 -2.61 -10.65
C ALA A 165 21.23 -4.05 -11.18
N ASN A 166 20.57 -4.95 -10.46
CA ASN A 166 20.45 -6.36 -10.81
C ASN A 166 19.25 -7.05 -10.14
N ALA A 167 18.96 -8.28 -10.56
CA ALA A 167 17.83 -9.07 -10.05
C ALA A 167 17.93 -9.38 -8.55
N GLY A 168 19.13 -9.44 -7.98
CA GLY A 168 19.35 -9.63 -6.55
C GLY A 168 18.83 -8.46 -5.72
N GLU A 169 19.06 -7.22 -6.15
CA GLU A 169 18.53 -6.03 -5.47
C GLU A 169 17.00 -5.96 -5.54
N VAL A 170 16.39 -6.37 -6.67
CA VAL A 170 14.93 -6.49 -6.78
C VAL A 170 14.42 -7.56 -5.80
N ALA A 171 15.11 -8.69 -5.68
CA ALA A 171 14.75 -9.74 -4.74
C ALA A 171 14.83 -9.26 -3.28
N GLU A 172 15.88 -8.55 -2.90
CA GLU A 172 16.03 -7.96 -1.56
C GLU A 172 14.89 -6.99 -1.23
N ALA A 173 14.55 -6.10 -2.16
CA ALA A 173 13.42 -5.18 -2.02
C ALA A 173 12.08 -5.93 -1.90
N ALA A 174 11.89 -7.01 -2.66
CA ALA A 174 10.73 -7.88 -2.54
C ALA A 174 10.65 -8.55 -1.16
N TYR A 175 11.79 -9.00 -0.64
CA TYR A 175 11.88 -9.72 0.64
C TYR A 175 11.63 -8.80 1.84
N GLU A 176 12.01 -7.52 1.75
CA GLU A 176 11.68 -6.51 2.75
C GLU A 176 10.15 -6.37 2.92
N HIS A 177 9.41 -6.49 1.82
CA HIS A 177 7.94 -6.38 1.80
C HIS A 177 7.22 -7.72 1.60
N ARG A 178 7.87 -8.84 1.95
CA ARG A 178 7.35 -10.20 1.76
C ARG A 178 5.96 -10.43 2.36
N GLU A 179 5.66 -9.87 3.53
CA GLU A 179 4.36 -10.05 4.18
C GLU A 179 3.23 -9.43 3.36
N PHE A 180 3.45 -8.21 2.87
CA PHE A 180 2.53 -7.55 1.95
C PHE A 180 2.33 -8.38 0.68
N LEU A 181 3.42 -8.78 0.01
CA LEU A 181 3.34 -9.56 -1.22
C LEU A 181 2.58 -10.88 -1.01
N LEU A 182 2.92 -11.64 0.04
CA LEU A 182 2.24 -12.89 0.39
C LEU A 182 0.76 -12.68 0.68
N LEU A 183 0.40 -11.65 1.46
CA LEU A 183 -0.99 -11.37 1.80
C LEU A 183 -1.81 -10.94 0.58
N SER A 184 -1.25 -10.09 -0.28
CA SER A 184 -1.88 -9.65 -1.53
C SER A 184 -2.12 -10.84 -2.47
N MET A 185 -1.13 -11.70 -2.65
CA MET A 185 -1.23 -12.94 -3.44
C MET A 185 -2.24 -13.94 -2.85
N LEU A 186 -2.30 -14.06 -1.51
CA LEU A 186 -3.24 -14.93 -0.83
C LEU A 186 -4.68 -14.46 -0.95
N ARG A 187 -4.91 -13.15 -0.88
CA ARG A 187 -6.24 -12.53 -1.00
C ARG A 187 -6.72 -12.58 -2.44
N GLY A 188 -5.86 -12.31 -3.43
CA GLY A 188 -6.20 -12.35 -4.86
C GLY A 188 -7.21 -11.28 -5.32
N ASN A 189 -7.79 -10.52 -4.39
CA ASN A 189 -8.97 -9.65 -4.62
C ASN A 189 -8.70 -8.38 -5.44
N GLU A 190 -7.45 -7.95 -5.61
CA GLU A 190 -7.12 -6.71 -6.36
C GLU A 190 -6.55 -7.00 -7.75
N LEU A 191 -6.13 -8.25 -8.00
CA LEU A 191 -5.53 -8.72 -9.23
C LEU A 191 -6.12 -10.10 -9.51
N ASP A 192 -7.38 -10.14 -9.97
CA ASP A 192 -8.19 -11.36 -10.22
C ASP A 192 -7.48 -12.44 -11.07
N LYS A 193 -6.39 -12.06 -11.75
CA LYS A 193 -5.43 -12.93 -12.42
C LYS A 193 -4.01 -12.43 -12.17
N PRO A 194 -3.02 -13.32 -12.04
CA PRO A 194 -3.08 -14.79 -12.18
C PRO A 194 -3.65 -15.53 -10.96
N ASP A 195 -3.80 -16.87 -11.05
CA ASP A 195 -3.95 -17.71 -9.87
C ASP A 195 -2.64 -17.74 -9.07
N TRP A 196 -2.48 -16.72 -8.23
CA TRP A 196 -1.27 -16.43 -7.48
C TRP A 196 -0.69 -17.63 -6.74
N LYS A 197 -1.54 -18.49 -6.18
CA LYS A 197 -1.09 -19.63 -5.37
C LYS A 197 -0.28 -20.67 -6.16
N THR A 198 -0.37 -20.63 -7.48
CA THR A 198 0.35 -21.53 -8.40
C THR A 198 1.55 -20.86 -9.08
N THR A 199 1.74 -19.56 -8.87
CA THR A 199 2.84 -18.79 -9.46
C THR A 199 4.16 -19.12 -8.75
N ASP A 200 5.26 -19.22 -9.50
CA ASP A 200 6.58 -19.49 -8.89
C ASP A 200 7.04 -18.35 -7.99
N LEU A 201 6.61 -17.11 -8.22
CA LEU A 201 6.90 -16.01 -7.31
C LEU A 201 6.28 -16.27 -5.92
N PHE A 202 5.02 -16.69 -5.88
CA PHE A 202 4.36 -17.03 -4.62
C PHE A 202 5.01 -18.26 -3.96
N LEU A 203 5.29 -19.31 -4.74
CA LEU A 203 5.95 -20.52 -4.22
C LEU A 203 7.34 -20.21 -3.66
N HIS A 204 8.12 -19.40 -4.39
CA HIS A 204 9.42 -18.92 -3.96
C HIS A 204 9.35 -18.14 -2.64
N LEU A 205 8.43 -17.17 -2.51
CA LEU A 205 8.25 -16.41 -1.26
C LEU A 205 7.81 -17.31 -0.11
N LYS A 206 6.93 -18.28 -0.38
CA LYS A 206 6.45 -19.25 0.61
C LYS A 206 7.58 -20.16 1.09
N GLU A 207 8.43 -20.65 0.20
CA GLU A 207 9.55 -21.53 0.53
C GLU A 207 10.68 -20.78 1.22
N THR A 208 10.95 -19.54 0.80
CA THR A 208 11.98 -18.68 1.39
C THR A 208 11.57 -18.16 2.77
N PHE A 209 10.28 -17.87 2.98
CA PHE A 209 9.75 -17.29 4.22
C PHE A 209 8.52 -18.05 4.76
N PRO A 210 8.69 -19.31 5.20
CA PRO A 210 7.58 -20.15 5.64
C PRO A 210 6.82 -19.56 6.84
N ASP A 211 7.53 -18.94 7.78
CA ASP A 211 6.93 -18.31 8.97
C ASP A 211 6.07 -17.10 8.59
N ALA A 212 6.56 -16.25 7.67
CA ALA A 212 5.81 -15.11 7.16
C ALA A 212 4.55 -15.57 6.42
N HIS A 213 4.67 -16.61 5.59
CA HIS A 213 3.53 -17.20 4.91
C HIS A 213 2.49 -17.76 5.91
N GLN A 214 2.92 -18.50 6.93
CA GLN A 214 2.01 -19.02 7.95
C GLN A 214 1.29 -17.88 8.69
N ALA A 215 1.99 -16.80 9.01
CA ALA A 215 1.39 -15.62 9.61
C ALA A 215 0.34 -14.98 8.67
N MET A 216 0.65 -14.84 7.37
CA MET A 216 -0.27 -14.24 6.40
C MET A 216 -1.50 -15.12 6.11
N VAL A 217 -1.37 -16.45 6.15
CA VAL A 217 -2.52 -17.38 6.05
C VAL A 217 -3.53 -17.11 7.16
N ARG A 218 -3.06 -16.92 8.41
CA ARG A 218 -3.93 -16.60 9.55
C ARG A 218 -4.60 -15.22 9.44
N LYS A 219 -3.97 -14.27 8.74
CA LYS A 219 -4.49 -12.91 8.49
C LYS A 219 -5.43 -12.80 7.28
N LYS A 220 -5.51 -13.86 6.47
CA LYS A 220 -6.37 -13.90 5.29
C LYS A 220 -7.84 -14.08 5.69
N GLU A 221 -8.09 -14.88 6.73
CA GLU A 221 -9.41 -15.18 7.31
C GLU A 221 -10.04 -13.95 7.97
#